data_AF-A0A2N2THR4-F1
#
_entry.id   AF-A0A2N2THR4-F1
#
_cell.length_a   1.000
_cell.length_b   1.000
_cell.length_c   1.000
_cell.angle_alpha   90.00
_cell.angle_beta   90.00
_cell.angle_gamma   90.00
#
_symmetry.space_group_name_H-M   'P 1'
#
loop_
_entity.id
_entity.type
_entity.pdbx_description
1 polymer ?
#
loop_
_entity_poly.entity_id
_entity_poly.type
_entity_poly.pdbx_seq_one_letter_code
_entity_poly.pdbx_strand_id
1 'polypeptide(L)'
;MPKARHYGTPERVLLGVVRDQIDTSTWESLDEGGLSDEYKRLYKARKAGVEAFFRGASGREIKEVSGFSRTQIYRLITERCLAVYKDGLPAGWRGLKPHERLVPYTRTAPLTPDPWGAGTAGALQLLFATKGGHELRTRFEKRILGKIGLKDKLSSRKYAKQELVVWFLKEARCLFEVPEEHWPFDREKQGRVTLSKFIEQVLDQHPHTARELVGGPEAVKKAKAGDGVDRPKLRLLERVECDAHKVDVRCVINVPNPAGGWSQRLVHRIWVIVIEEVAARCVLGCAISIRKEPSKEDVLRAMRNALRRWEPRNSSLVKDRTYHPNAGYPSKLDPHYVGACWNTMSVDGALANTCKTVRSILKGVVDADLISPLKQDGSYAQRRSLDDRPYIETFFRIFPKAMARLSPGTGANPKERRGRDPEGAAVASNFQFEYLEDLLDILVANYNGTPHSSLGYRTPLEQFAFLARREPGLIRTADPGEVSRLLSTRKKCRVLAAKSGTKVHVNFYNAEYSAEWLKSRRDLFGEHVDVYLEDDYDARFVTVSH
;
A
#
# COMPACT_ATOMS: atom_id res chain seq x y z
N MET A 1 -81.79 9.02 31.87
CA MET A 1 -81.07 9.22 30.59
C MET A 1 -79.69 9.79 30.87
N PRO A 2 -78.60 9.01 30.73
CA PRO A 2 -77.25 9.51 30.92
C PRO A 2 -76.69 10.06 29.60
N LYS A 3 -76.17 11.28 29.66
CA LYS A 3 -75.57 12.02 28.54
C LYS A 3 -74.41 11.23 27.92
N ALA A 4 -74.53 10.94 26.63
CA ALA A 4 -73.43 10.42 25.81
C ALA A 4 -72.26 11.42 25.82
N ARG A 5 -71.08 10.99 26.28
CA ARG A 5 -69.84 11.71 26.08
C ARG A 5 -69.39 11.47 24.63
N HIS A 6 -69.52 12.48 23.78
CA HIS A 6 -68.83 12.50 22.49
C HIS A 6 -67.32 12.50 22.74
N TYR A 7 -66.64 11.43 22.33
CA TYR A 7 -65.19 11.41 22.17
C TYR A 7 -64.84 12.25 20.94
N GLY A 8 -64.31 13.45 21.18
CA GLY A 8 -63.78 14.31 20.12
C GLY A 8 -62.48 13.75 19.52
N THR A 9 -62.46 13.69 18.20
CA THR A 9 -61.35 13.96 17.24
C THR A 9 -60.02 13.17 17.36
N PRO A 10 -59.45 12.65 16.25
CA PRO A 10 -58.25 11.81 16.29
C PRO A 10 -57.01 12.67 16.57
N GLU A 11 -56.16 12.24 17.51
CA GLU A 11 -54.82 12.79 17.73
C GLU A 11 -54.01 12.73 16.42
N ARG A 12 -54.00 13.84 15.67
CA ARG A 12 -53.32 13.99 14.38
C ARG A 12 -51.83 14.30 14.50
N VAL A 13 -51.32 14.56 15.71
CA VAL A 13 -50.01 15.21 15.90
C VAL A 13 -49.11 14.39 16.84
N LEU A 14 -48.00 13.87 16.31
CA LEU A 14 -46.89 13.27 17.05
C LEU A 14 -45.81 14.34 17.26
N LEU A 15 -45.58 14.82 18.48
CA LEU A 15 -44.51 15.81 18.78
C LEU A 15 -44.49 17.04 17.83
N GLY A 16 -45.66 17.54 17.42
CA GLY A 16 -45.78 18.68 16.49
C GLY A 16 -45.79 18.32 14.99
N VAL A 17 -45.57 17.06 14.61
CA VAL A 17 -45.61 16.57 13.23
C VAL A 17 -46.90 15.80 12.98
N VAL A 18 -47.58 16.07 11.85
CA VAL A 18 -48.79 15.33 11.49
C VAL A 18 -48.42 13.88 11.19
N ARG A 19 -49.18 12.92 11.71
CA ARG A 19 -48.89 11.48 11.54
C ARG A 19 -48.65 11.05 10.09
N ASP A 20 -49.32 11.69 9.14
CA ASP A 20 -49.23 11.41 7.70
C ASP A 20 -47.98 12.03 7.03
N GLN A 21 -47.19 12.83 7.76
CA GLN A 21 -45.94 13.43 7.29
C GLN A 21 -44.70 12.60 7.66
N ILE A 22 -44.84 11.51 8.43
CA ILE A 22 -43.74 10.63 8.80
C ILE A 22 -43.67 9.48 7.79
N ASP A 23 -42.75 9.59 6.84
CA ASP A 23 -42.50 8.54 5.85
C ASP A 23 -41.56 7.45 6.40
N THR A 24 -42.14 6.33 6.85
CA THR A 24 -41.38 5.19 7.38
C THR A 24 -40.56 4.44 6.33
N SER A 25 -40.76 4.70 5.03
CA SER A 25 -39.94 4.11 3.96
C SER A 25 -38.52 4.67 3.93
N THR A 26 -38.34 5.88 4.45
CA THR A 26 -37.04 6.55 4.60
C THR A 26 -36.25 6.08 5.82
N TRP A 27 -36.87 5.24 6.68
CA TRP A 27 -36.21 4.77 7.89
C TRP A 27 -35.19 3.69 7.58
N GLU A 28 -33.96 3.92 8.03
CA GLU A 28 -32.87 2.96 7.90
C GLU A 28 -33.24 1.62 8.58
N SER A 29 -33.00 0.51 7.86
CA SER A 29 -33.32 -0.83 8.34
C SER A 29 -32.30 -1.36 9.37
N LEU A 30 -32.66 -2.41 10.09
CA LEU A 30 -31.75 -3.13 10.99
C LEU A 30 -31.47 -4.52 10.41
N ASP A 31 -30.20 -4.91 10.34
CA ASP A 31 -29.84 -6.28 9.97
C ASP A 31 -30.33 -7.30 11.03
N GLU A 32 -31.34 -8.07 10.66
CA GLU A 32 -31.95 -9.08 11.52
C GLU A 32 -31.12 -10.36 11.63
N GLY A 33 -30.10 -10.55 10.78
CA GLY A 33 -29.22 -11.73 10.81
C GLY A 33 -28.30 -11.76 12.03
N GLY A 34 -27.96 -10.59 12.58
CA GLY A 34 -27.10 -10.46 13.76
C GLY A 34 -27.82 -10.51 15.12
N LEU A 35 -29.14 -10.70 15.15
CA LEU A 35 -29.92 -10.76 16.40
C LEU A 35 -30.12 -12.21 16.87
N SER A 36 -30.11 -12.43 18.19
CA SER A 36 -30.58 -13.69 18.78
C SER A 36 -32.06 -13.91 18.46
N ASP A 37 -32.52 -15.16 18.47
CA ASP A 37 -33.93 -15.49 18.15
C ASP A 37 -34.94 -14.79 19.09
N GLU A 38 -34.56 -14.56 20.34
CA GLU A 38 -35.37 -13.80 21.29
C GLU A 38 -35.47 -12.32 20.88
N TYR A 39 -34.33 -11.68 20.59
CA TYR A 39 -34.29 -10.27 20.21
C TYR A 39 -34.92 -10.02 18.83
N LYS A 40 -34.79 -10.97 17.92
CA LYS A 40 -35.43 -10.94 16.60
C LYS A 40 -36.94 -11.00 16.72
N ARG A 41 -37.49 -11.89 17.55
CA ARG A 41 -38.93 -11.96 17.83
C ARG A 41 -39.44 -10.64 18.42
N LEU A 42 -38.74 -10.11 19.42
CA LEU A 42 -39.11 -8.84 20.06
C LEU A 42 -39.04 -7.66 19.09
N TYR A 43 -38.02 -7.60 18.25
CA TYR A 43 -37.88 -6.57 17.21
C TYR A 43 -39.03 -6.63 16.20
N LYS A 44 -39.34 -7.81 15.67
CA LYS A 44 -40.45 -8.01 14.71
C LYS A 44 -41.79 -7.63 15.30
N ALA A 45 -42.06 -8.02 16.54
CA ALA A 45 -43.28 -7.66 17.25
C ALA A 45 -43.42 -6.12 17.37
N ARG A 46 -42.35 -5.43 17.76
CA ARG A 46 -42.33 -3.95 17.82
C ARG A 46 -42.53 -3.32 16.45
N LYS A 47 -41.86 -3.82 15.41
CA LYS A 47 -41.97 -3.33 14.03
C LYS A 47 -43.40 -3.44 13.51
N ALA A 48 -44.01 -4.62 13.65
CA ALA A 48 -45.39 -4.86 13.24
C ALA A 48 -46.39 -3.95 13.99
N GLY A 49 -46.15 -3.67 15.27
CA GLY A 49 -46.95 -2.72 16.05
C GLY A 49 -46.83 -1.28 15.54
N VAL A 50 -45.62 -0.83 15.20
CA VAL A 50 -45.37 0.51 14.63
C VAL A 50 -46.03 0.65 13.24
N GLU A 51 -45.90 -0.35 12.37
CA GLU A 51 -46.55 -0.38 11.07
C GLU A 51 -48.08 -0.36 11.20
N ALA A 52 -48.66 -1.13 12.13
CA ALA A 52 -50.09 -1.10 12.42
C ALA A 52 -50.56 0.27 12.96
N PHE A 53 -49.74 0.92 13.80
CA PHE A 53 -50.01 2.27 14.30
C PHE A 53 -50.08 3.29 13.16
N PHE A 54 -49.11 3.29 12.24
CA PHE A 54 -49.09 4.20 11.09
C PHE A 54 -50.18 3.91 10.05
N ARG A 55 -50.67 2.66 9.94
CA ARG A 55 -51.85 2.31 9.13
C ARG A 55 -53.21 2.70 9.74
N GLY A 56 -53.24 3.09 11.02
CA GLY A 56 -54.45 3.58 11.68
C GLY A 56 -55.25 2.51 12.40
N ALA A 57 -54.63 1.35 12.64
CA ALA A 57 -55.24 0.27 13.39
C ALA A 57 -55.66 0.72 14.79
N SER A 58 -56.76 0.17 15.28
CA SER A 58 -57.27 0.34 16.63
C SER A 58 -56.28 -0.22 17.67
N GLY A 59 -56.42 0.19 18.93
CA GLY A 59 -55.57 -0.32 20.01
C GLY A 59 -55.68 -1.84 20.21
N ARG A 60 -56.83 -2.44 19.86
CA ARG A 60 -57.06 -3.88 19.92
C ARG A 60 -56.25 -4.62 18.86
N GLU A 61 -56.31 -4.16 17.61
CA GLU A 61 -55.58 -4.74 16.48
C GLU A 61 -54.05 -4.61 16.67
N ILE A 62 -53.58 -3.47 17.18
CA ILE A 62 -52.16 -3.28 17.50
C ILE A 62 -51.70 -4.30 18.56
N LYS A 63 -52.51 -4.53 19.60
CA LYS A 63 -52.18 -5.48 20.67
C LYS A 63 -52.17 -6.93 20.18
N GLU A 64 -53.07 -7.28 19.27
CA GLU A 64 -53.14 -8.61 18.67
C GLU A 64 -51.90 -8.92 17.79
N VAL A 65 -51.48 -7.97 16.95
CA VAL A 65 -50.37 -8.17 16.02
C VAL A 65 -48.99 -8.05 16.68
N SER A 66 -48.86 -7.17 17.69
CA SER A 66 -47.55 -6.86 18.30
C SER A 66 -47.35 -7.38 19.71
N GLY A 67 -48.43 -7.75 20.43
CA GLY A 67 -48.39 -8.02 21.87
C GLY A 67 -48.23 -6.77 22.74
N PHE A 68 -48.10 -5.57 22.15
CA PHE A 68 -47.95 -4.29 22.87
C PHE A 68 -49.20 -3.44 22.84
N SER A 69 -49.45 -2.69 23.90
CA SER A 69 -50.50 -1.68 23.91
C SER A 69 -50.18 -0.53 22.93
N ARG A 70 -51.24 0.14 22.45
CA ARG A 70 -51.09 1.34 21.61
C ARG A 70 -50.21 2.41 22.26
N THR A 71 -50.31 2.59 23.57
CA THR A 71 -49.47 3.53 24.34
C THR A 71 -47.99 3.14 24.33
N GLN A 72 -47.67 1.85 24.45
CA GLN A 72 -46.28 1.39 24.36
C GLN A 72 -45.70 1.61 22.96
N ILE A 73 -46.48 1.32 21.90
CA ILE A 73 -46.06 1.60 20.53
C ILE A 73 -45.86 3.10 20.30
N TYR A 74 -46.78 3.94 20.79
CA TYR A 74 -46.63 5.40 20.72
C TYR A 74 -45.29 5.85 21.33
N ARG A 75 -44.94 5.34 22.52
CA ARG A 75 -43.65 5.67 23.17
C ARG A 75 -42.45 5.14 22.38
N LEU A 76 -42.53 3.96 21.76
CA LEU A 76 -41.45 3.49 20.88
C LEU A 76 -41.25 4.41 19.67
N ILE A 77 -42.34 4.93 19.09
CA ILE A 77 -42.26 5.87 17.98
C ILE A 77 -41.62 7.18 18.42
N THR A 78 -42.15 7.81 19.47
CA THR A 78 -41.75 9.16 19.90
C THR A 78 -40.39 9.18 20.60
N GLU A 79 -40.13 8.23 21.50
CA GLU A 79 -38.92 8.23 22.34
C GLU A 79 -37.75 7.47 21.68
N ARG A 80 -38.00 6.67 20.62
CA ARG A 80 -36.96 5.83 20.00
C ARG A 80 -36.84 5.99 18.50
N CYS A 81 -37.88 5.76 17.71
CA CYS A 81 -37.79 5.84 16.25
C CYS A 81 -37.49 7.26 15.75
N LEU A 82 -38.11 8.26 16.37
CA LEU A 82 -37.91 9.68 16.02
C LEU A 82 -36.71 10.32 16.74
N ALA A 83 -36.04 9.59 17.64
CA ALA A 83 -34.84 10.11 18.30
C ALA A 83 -33.68 10.22 17.29
N VAL A 84 -32.92 11.32 17.38
CA VAL A 84 -31.72 11.53 16.57
C VAL A 84 -30.67 10.47 16.94
N TYR A 85 -30.17 9.76 15.93
CA TYR A 85 -29.16 8.72 16.07
C TYR A 85 -27.74 9.27 15.87
N LYS A 86 -26.73 8.41 16.01
CA LYS A 86 -25.30 8.82 15.97
C LYS A 86 -24.87 9.45 14.65
N ASP A 87 -25.59 9.19 13.57
CA ASP A 87 -25.38 9.72 12.22
C ASP A 87 -26.11 11.05 11.95
N GLY A 88 -26.85 11.58 12.94
CA GLY A 88 -27.63 12.81 12.79
C GLY A 88 -29.00 12.61 12.14
N LEU A 89 -29.34 11.39 11.73
CA LEU A 89 -30.65 11.04 11.17
C LEU A 89 -31.58 10.44 12.25
N PRO A 90 -32.90 10.40 12.04
CA PRO A 90 -33.79 9.62 12.91
C PRO A 90 -33.33 8.15 13.01
N ALA A 91 -33.41 7.57 14.20
CA ALA A 91 -33.03 6.18 14.41
C ALA A 91 -33.89 5.21 13.59
N GLY A 92 -35.15 5.58 13.31
CA GLY A 92 -36.08 4.82 12.48
C GLY A 92 -36.29 3.41 13.00
N TRP A 93 -36.14 2.40 12.13
CA TRP A 93 -36.28 1.00 12.52
C TRP A 93 -35.17 0.53 13.47
N ARG A 94 -33.96 1.09 13.35
CA ARG A 94 -32.84 0.78 14.26
C ARG A 94 -33.18 1.12 15.71
N GLY A 95 -34.05 2.11 15.91
CA GLY A 95 -34.55 2.50 17.24
C GLY A 95 -35.30 1.38 17.97
N LEU A 96 -35.88 0.41 17.25
CA LEU A 96 -36.63 -0.70 17.86
C LEU A 96 -35.75 -1.83 18.39
N LYS A 97 -34.44 -1.81 18.12
CA LYS A 97 -33.49 -2.82 18.59
C LYS A 97 -33.59 -3.01 20.11
N PRO A 98 -33.83 -4.23 20.61
CA PRO A 98 -33.88 -4.52 22.03
C PRO A 98 -32.60 -4.12 22.77
N HIS A 99 -32.76 -3.58 23.99
CA HIS A 99 -31.67 -3.17 24.89
C HIS A 99 -30.68 -2.13 24.34
N GLU A 100 -30.91 -1.60 23.13
CA GLU A 100 -30.10 -0.53 22.57
C GLU A 100 -30.41 0.79 23.28
N ARG A 101 -29.36 1.49 23.70
CA ARG A 101 -29.48 2.80 24.34
C ARG A 101 -29.29 3.89 23.30
N LEU A 102 -30.37 4.58 22.94
CA LEU A 102 -30.36 5.66 21.94
C LEU A 102 -29.96 7.00 22.56
N VAL A 103 -30.52 7.32 23.73
CA VAL A 103 -30.20 8.54 24.48
C VAL A 103 -29.10 8.24 25.49
N PRO A 104 -27.98 8.99 25.50
CA PRO A 104 -26.94 8.85 26.51
C PRO A 104 -27.51 9.03 27.92
N TYR A 105 -26.98 8.26 28.88
CA TYR A 105 -27.37 8.42 30.28
C TYR A 105 -26.85 9.77 30.80
N THR A 106 -27.76 10.59 31.31
CA THR A 106 -27.44 11.82 32.03
C THR A 106 -27.91 11.68 33.47
N ARG A 107 -26.97 11.75 34.40
CA ARG A 107 -27.30 11.68 35.83
C ARG A 107 -27.81 13.03 36.32
N THR A 108 -28.95 13.01 37.01
CA THR A 108 -29.54 14.19 37.67
C THR A 108 -29.54 14.08 39.21
N ALA A 109 -29.44 12.88 39.76
CA ALA A 109 -29.41 12.63 41.20
C ALA A 109 -27.98 12.71 41.79
N PRO A 110 -27.80 13.10 43.07
CA PRO A 110 -26.50 13.10 43.74
C PRO A 110 -25.92 11.68 43.82
N LEU A 111 -24.61 11.56 44.03
CA LEU A 111 -23.95 10.26 44.21
C LEU A 111 -24.32 9.69 45.59
N THR A 112 -24.94 8.51 45.59
CA THR A 112 -25.25 7.74 46.80
C THR A 112 -24.60 6.36 46.68
N PRO A 113 -23.32 6.26 47.02
CA PRO A 113 -22.62 4.99 46.94
C PRO A 113 -23.14 3.99 47.96
N ASP A 114 -23.28 2.74 47.56
CA ASP A 114 -23.44 1.64 48.51
C ASP A 114 -22.07 0.99 48.86
N PRO A 115 -22.01 0.13 49.90
CA PRO A 115 -20.80 -0.58 50.30
C PRO A 115 -20.21 -1.49 49.21
N TRP A 116 -21.00 -1.86 48.20
CA TRP A 116 -20.60 -2.75 47.10
C TRP A 116 -20.18 -1.98 45.83
N GLY A 117 -20.18 -0.64 45.87
CA GLY A 117 -19.71 0.23 44.79
C GLY A 117 -20.76 0.58 43.73
N ALA A 118 -22.02 0.19 43.92
CA ALA A 118 -23.12 0.64 43.07
C ALA A 118 -23.51 2.10 43.38
N GLY A 119 -24.34 2.70 42.52
CA GLY A 119 -24.78 4.10 42.69
C GLY A 119 -23.83 5.16 42.13
N THR A 120 -22.66 4.77 41.60
CA THR A 120 -21.61 5.68 41.08
C THR A 120 -21.64 5.94 39.57
N ALA A 121 -22.62 5.36 38.85
CA ALA A 121 -22.79 5.61 37.42
C ALA A 121 -22.99 7.11 37.15
N GLY A 122 -22.25 7.68 36.19
CA GLY A 122 -22.30 9.11 35.88
C GLY A 122 -21.43 10.02 36.77
N ALA A 123 -20.61 9.47 37.68
CA ALA A 123 -19.76 10.28 38.57
C ALA A 123 -18.81 11.24 37.83
N LEU A 124 -18.17 10.79 36.75
CA LEU A 124 -17.32 11.67 35.92
C LEU A 124 -18.11 12.80 35.25
N GLN A 125 -19.36 12.53 34.85
CA GLN A 125 -20.25 13.54 34.26
C GLN A 125 -20.61 14.61 35.30
N LEU A 126 -20.92 14.20 36.54
CA LEU A 126 -21.20 15.12 37.64
C LEU A 126 -19.98 15.97 38.01
N LEU A 127 -18.79 15.37 38.06
CA LEU A 127 -17.54 16.10 38.28
C LEU A 127 -17.38 17.20 37.23
N PHE A 128 -17.53 16.86 35.94
CA PHE A 128 -17.43 17.80 34.82
C PHE A 128 -18.54 18.85 34.75
N ALA A 129 -19.65 18.66 35.47
CA ALA A 129 -20.72 19.64 35.53
C ALA A 129 -20.41 20.80 36.51
N THR A 130 -19.45 20.62 37.43
CA THR A 130 -18.99 21.70 38.30
C THR A 130 -18.13 22.71 37.53
N LYS A 131 -18.05 23.97 38.00
CA LYS A 131 -17.22 25.01 37.35
C LYS A 131 -15.75 24.59 37.23
N GLY A 132 -15.15 24.10 38.33
CA GLY A 132 -13.76 23.62 38.34
C GLY A 132 -13.55 22.32 37.55
N GLY A 133 -14.55 21.42 37.56
CA GLY A 133 -14.49 20.19 36.77
C GLY A 133 -14.65 20.43 35.26
N HIS A 134 -15.41 21.45 34.84
CA HIS A 134 -15.50 21.84 33.44
C HIS A 134 -14.14 22.33 32.90
N GLU A 135 -13.42 23.14 33.68
CA GLU A 135 -12.07 23.58 33.32
C GLU A 135 -11.08 22.40 33.27
N LEU A 136 -11.16 21.49 34.25
CA LEU A 136 -10.39 20.25 34.27
C LEU A 136 -10.65 19.41 33.02
N ARG A 137 -11.92 19.26 32.61
CA ARG A 137 -12.31 18.55 31.39
C ARG A 137 -11.63 19.14 30.16
N THR A 138 -11.73 20.45 29.97
CA THR A 138 -11.14 21.15 28.82
C THR A 138 -9.61 20.97 28.77
N ARG A 139 -8.94 21.10 29.93
CA ARG A 139 -7.50 20.86 30.03
C ARG A 139 -7.14 19.39 29.77
N PHE A 140 -7.97 18.45 30.22
CA PHE A 140 -7.77 17.02 30.01
C PHE A 140 -7.93 16.63 28.55
N GLU A 141 -9.00 17.07 27.89
CA GLU A 141 -9.22 16.88 26.45
C GLU A 141 -8.05 17.46 25.64
N LYS A 142 -7.61 18.69 25.96
CA LYS A 142 -6.43 19.31 25.34
C LYS A 142 -5.15 18.48 25.55
N ARG A 143 -4.99 17.85 26.71
CA ARG A 143 -3.82 17.00 27.00
C ARG A 143 -3.89 15.63 26.32
N ILE A 144 -5.08 15.06 26.17
CA ILE A 144 -5.33 13.83 25.40
C ILE A 144 -4.98 14.06 23.92
N LEU A 145 -5.38 15.21 23.38
CA LEU A 145 -5.15 15.60 21.98
C LEU A 145 -3.80 16.27 21.74
N GLY A 146 -3.08 16.62 22.80
CA GLY A 146 -1.76 17.22 22.74
C GLY A 146 -0.70 16.19 22.38
N LYS A 147 0.38 16.62 21.70
CA LYS A 147 1.56 15.79 21.47
C LYS A 147 2.21 15.46 22.81
N ILE A 148 1.83 14.33 23.40
CA ILE A 148 2.61 13.73 24.49
C ILE A 148 3.99 13.49 23.90
N GLY A 149 5.02 14.16 24.45
CA GLY A 149 6.37 14.08 23.95
C GLY A 149 6.86 12.64 24.00
N LEU A 150 6.84 11.95 22.85
CA LEU A 150 7.45 10.65 22.62
C LEU A 150 8.96 10.80 22.70
N LYS A 151 9.51 10.93 23.91
CA LYS A 151 10.96 10.89 24.13
C LYS A 151 11.53 9.46 24.18
N ASP A 152 10.71 8.42 24.20
CA ASP A 152 11.21 7.04 24.07
C ASP A 152 10.39 6.21 23.07
N LYS A 153 11.06 5.80 21.99
CA LYS A 153 10.46 5.16 20.80
C LYS A 153 10.13 3.67 20.96
N LEU A 154 10.28 3.07 22.13
CA LEU A 154 10.18 1.61 22.27
C LEU A 154 9.39 1.10 23.48
N SER A 155 8.91 1.97 24.36
CA SER A 155 8.11 1.59 25.53
C SER A 155 6.70 2.18 25.48
N SER A 156 5.77 1.32 25.05
CA SER A 156 4.47 1.09 25.72
C SER A 156 3.31 2.10 25.52
N ARG A 157 2.43 1.75 24.58
CA ARG A 157 1.03 2.23 24.48
C ARG A 157 0.25 2.19 25.81
N LYS A 158 0.66 1.34 26.77
CA LYS A 158 0.06 1.18 28.10
C LYS A 158 0.45 2.29 29.08
N TYR A 159 1.65 2.88 28.93
CA TYR A 159 2.15 3.91 29.86
C TYR A 159 1.56 5.29 29.55
N ALA A 160 1.29 5.62 28.28
CA ALA A 160 0.66 6.89 27.89
C ALA A 160 -0.75 7.10 28.50
N LYS A 161 -1.61 6.06 28.52
CA LYS A 161 -2.94 6.14 29.18
C LYS A 161 -2.80 6.28 30.69
N GLN A 162 -1.84 5.59 31.30
CA GLN A 162 -1.61 5.67 32.73
C GLN A 162 -1.12 7.06 33.15
N GLU A 163 -0.23 7.69 32.38
CA GLU A 163 0.22 9.06 32.62
C GLU A 163 -0.93 10.08 32.54
N LEU A 164 -1.82 9.93 31.57
CA LEU A 164 -3.03 10.76 31.45
C LEU A 164 -3.94 10.60 32.67
N VAL A 165 -4.16 9.37 33.13
CA VAL A 165 -4.96 9.10 34.33
C VAL A 165 -4.30 9.67 35.59
N VAL A 166 -2.99 9.49 35.76
CA VAL A 166 -2.24 10.05 36.91
C VAL A 166 -2.31 11.57 36.91
N TRP A 167 -2.13 12.21 35.75
CA TRP A 167 -2.27 13.65 35.60
C TRP A 167 -3.68 14.11 35.96
N PHE A 168 -4.71 13.43 35.46
CA PHE A 168 -6.09 13.75 35.78
C PHE A 168 -6.35 13.69 37.29
N LEU A 169 -5.92 12.62 37.96
CA LEU A 169 -6.08 12.45 39.40
C LEU A 169 -5.36 13.55 40.18
N LYS A 170 -4.16 13.97 39.75
CA LYS A 170 -3.43 15.07 40.39
C LYS A 170 -4.23 16.39 40.34
N GLU A 171 -4.75 16.74 39.17
CA GLU A 171 -5.50 17.99 38.98
C GLU A 171 -6.89 17.94 39.64
N ALA A 172 -7.56 16.79 39.57
CA ALA A 172 -8.85 16.56 40.23
C ALA A 172 -8.74 16.68 41.75
N ARG A 173 -7.59 16.31 42.33
CA ARG A 173 -7.36 16.41 43.78
C ARG A 173 -7.41 17.85 44.27
N CYS A 174 -6.97 18.81 43.46
CA CYS A 174 -6.99 20.23 43.79
C CYS A 174 -8.39 20.87 43.75
N LEU A 175 -9.41 20.14 43.31
CA LEU A 175 -10.79 20.62 43.28
C LEU A 175 -11.53 20.44 44.62
N PHE A 176 -10.93 19.71 45.57
CA PHE A 176 -11.57 19.32 46.83
C PHE A 176 -10.69 19.66 48.03
N GLU A 177 -11.31 20.13 49.11
CA GLU A 177 -10.63 20.32 50.40
C GLU A 177 -10.35 18.99 51.10
N VAL A 178 -11.29 18.04 50.99
CA VAL A 178 -11.17 16.65 51.50
C VAL A 178 -11.36 15.68 50.33
N PRO A 179 -10.32 15.40 49.54
CA PRO A 179 -10.42 14.58 48.33
C PRO A 179 -11.03 13.19 48.56
N GLU A 180 -10.72 12.55 49.69
CA GLU A 180 -11.10 11.18 50.03
C GLU A 180 -12.62 10.95 50.12
N GLU A 181 -13.41 12.01 50.32
CA GLU A 181 -14.87 11.97 50.35
C GLU A 181 -15.52 12.08 48.96
N HIS A 182 -14.72 12.36 47.93
CA HIS A 182 -15.22 12.63 46.58
C HIS A 182 -14.71 11.63 45.56
N TRP A 183 -15.54 11.33 44.56
CA TRP A 183 -15.10 10.61 43.38
C TRP A 183 -14.04 11.43 42.62
N PRO A 184 -12.92 10.82 42.17
CA PRO A 184 -12.66 9.38 42.13
C PRO A 184 -11.96 8.78 43.36
N PHE A 185 -11.53 9.56 44.35
CA PHE A 185 -10.66 9.11 45.44
C PHE A 185 -11.37 8.25 46.49
N ASP A 186 -12.69 8.40 46.60
CA ASP A 186 -13.57 7.53 47.41
C ASP A 186 -13.67 6.07 46.91
N ARG A 187 -13.01 5.73 45.79
CA ARG A 187 -12.96 4.37 45.21
C ARG A 187 -11.55 3.79 45.19
N GLU A 188 -11.48 2.50 45.50
CA GLU A 188 -10.27 1.68 45.38
C GLU A 188 -9.55 1.82 44.01
N LYS A 189 -10.32 1.78 42.92
CA LYS A 189 -9.76 1.86 41.55
C LYS A 189 -9.66 3.27 40.98
N GLN A 190 -9.98 4.29 41.78
CA GLN A 190 -9.87 5.72 41.42
C GLN A 190 -10.44 6.07 40.04
N GLY A 191 -11.59 5.49 39.68
CA GLY A 191 -12.24 5.76 38.40
C GLY A 191 -11.44 5.39 37.15
N ARG A 192 -10.34 4.61 37.26
CA ARG A 192 -9.40 4.32 36.15
C ARG A 192 -10.07 3.77 34.90
N VAL A 193 -11.06 2.89 35.05
CA VAL A 193 -11.82 2.32 33.92
C VAL A 193 -12.66 3.39 33.24
N THR A 194 -13.34 4.24 34.01
CA THR A 194 -14.14 5.36 33.50
C THR A 194 -13.28 6.37 32.76
N LEU A 195 -12.12 6.72 33.31
CA LEU A 195 -11.17 7.63 32.68
C LEU A 195 -10.58 7.03 31.40
N SER A 196 -10.27 5.73 31.39
CA SER A 196 -9.77 5.04 30.19
C SER A 196 -10.81 5.06 29.07
N LYS A 197 -12.08 4.81 29.38
CA LYS A 197 -13.20 4.90 28.42
C LYS A 197 -13.39 6.33 27.91
N PHE A 198 -13.24 7.33 28.79
CA PHE A 198 -13.32 8.74 28.38
C PHE A 198 -12.19 9.13 27.43
N ILE A 199 -10.96 8.67 27.68
CA ILE A 199 -9.82 8.89 26.77
C ILE A 199 -10.11 8.27 25.40
N GLU A 200 -10.61 7.03 25.37
CA GLU A 200 -11.01 6.36 24.11
C GLU A 200 -12.10 7.14 23.38
N GLN A 201 -13.13 7.59 24.09
CA GLN A 201 -14.20 8.40 23.50
C GLN A 201 -13.68 9.71 22.88
N VAL A 202 -12.77 10.42 23.55
CA VAL A 202 -12.19 11.67 23.02
C VAL A 202 -11.35 11.40 21.76
N LEU A 203 -10.61 10.29 21.73
CA LEU A 203 -9.83 9.86 20.56
C LEU A 203 -10.73 9.44 19.39
N ASP A 204 -11.82 8.71 19.66
CA ASP A 204 -12.79 8.29 18.64
C ASP A 204 -13.51 9.48 18.01
N GLN A 205 -13.77 10.54 18.79
CA GLN A 205 -14.32 11.81 18.30
C GLN A 205 -13.33 12.62 17.44
N HIS A 206 -12.03 12.33 17.54
CA HIS A 206 -10.96 13.02 16.79
C HIS A 206 -10.08 12.01 16.03
N PRO A 207 -10.64 11.29 15.04
CA PRO A 207 -9.98 10.13 14.45
C PRO A 207 -8.67 10.46 13.72
N HIS A 208 -8.54 11.66 13.17
CA HIS A 208 -7.29 12.11 12.54
C HIS A 208 -6.16 12.29 13.57
N THR A 209 -6.45 12.97 14.68
CA THR A 209 -5.51 13.20 15.77
C THR A 209 -5.18 11.89 16.50
N ALA A 210 -6.18 11.02 16.71
CA ALA A 210 -5.98 9.70 17.28
C ALA A 210 -5.06 8.82 16.43
N ARG A 211 -5.17 8.85 15.10
CA ARG A 211 -4.26 8.12 14.20
C ARG A 211 -2.82 8.61 14.33
N GLU A 212 -2.60 9.92 14.39
CA GLU A 212 -1.25 10.49 14.56
C GLU A 212 -0.64 10.14 15.91
N LEU A 213 -1.43 10.27 16.99
CA LEU A 213 -0.97 10.04 18.37
C LEU A 213 -0.81 8.56 18.73
N VAL A 214 -1.73 7.70 18.29
CA VAL A 214 -1.78 6.27 18.69
C VAL A 214 -1.12 5.36 17.66
N GLY A 215 -1.36 5.64 16.38
CA GLY A 215 -0.85 4.83 15.27
C GLY A 215 0.55 5.25 14.79
N GLY A 216 0.96 6.47 15.10
CA GLY A 216 2.23 7.03 14.70
C GLY A 216 2.32 7.37 13.20
N PRO A 217 3.51 7.80 12.72
CA PRO A 217 3.69 8.26 11.33
C PRO A 217 3.31 7.21 10.28
N GLU A 218 3.54 5.92 10.57
CA GLU A 218 3.22 4.82 9.65
C GLU A 218 1.72 4.59 9.50
N ALA A 219 0.92 4.74 10.57
CA ALA A 219 -0.54 4.64 10.46
C ALA A 219 -1.13 5.83 9.67
N VAL A 220 -0.53 7.01 9.79
CA VAL A 220 -0.90 8.19 8.99
C VAL A 220 -0.56 7.98 7.52
N LYS A 221 0.61 7.40 7.20
CA LYS A 221 0.97 7.03 5.83
C LYS A 221 0.03 5.98 5.25
N LYS A 222 -0.25 4.91 6.00
CA LYS A 222 -1.15 3.84 5.59
C LYS A 222 -2.57 4.34 5.32
N ALA A 223 -3.08 5.26 6.14
CA ALA A 223 -4.39 5.86 5.92
C ALA A 223 -4.46 6.73 4.64
N LYS A 224 -3.33 7.31 4.19
CA LYS A 224 -3.28 8.06 2.93
C LYS A 224 -3.14 7.17 1.70
N ALA A 225 -2.40 6.06 1.81
CA ALA A 225 -2.25 5.08 0.73
C ALA A 225 -3.56 4.29 0.49
N GLY A 226 -4.45 4.25 1.48
CA GLY A 226 -5.65 3.42 1.47
C GLY A 226 -5.32 1.96 1.80
N ASP A 227 -6.34 1.13 2.01
CA ASP A 227 -6.17 -0.31 2.22
C ASP A 227 -6.10 -1.10 0.89
N GLY A 228 -6.22 -0.40 -0.24
CA GLY A 228 -6.14 -0.96 -1.57
C GLY A 228 -7.42 -1.64 -2.07
N VAL A 229 -8.54 -1.55 -1.35
CA VAL A 229 -9.81 -2.21 -1.72
C VAL A 229 -10.44 -1.57 -2.97
N ASP A 230 -10.30 -0.26 -3.15
CA ASP A 230 -10.85 0.48 -4.30
C ASP A 230 -9.83 0.79 -5.41
N ARG A 231 -8.78 -0.05 -5.56
CA ARG A 231 -7.82 0.16 -6.65
C ARG A 231 -8.50 -0.02 -8.01
N PRO A 232 -8.26 0.88 -8.97
CA PRO A 232 -8.73 0.68 -10.34
C PRO A 232 -8.26 -0.68 -10.85
N LYS A 233 -9.17 -1.45 -11.45
CA LYS A 233 -8.79 -2.67 -12.16
C LYS A 233 -8.04 -2.27 -13.42
N LEU A 234 -6.73 -2.46 -13.41
CA LEU A 234 -5.85 -2.16 -14.53
C LEU A 234 -6.01 -3.24 -15.61
N ARG A 235 -6.01 -2.81 -16.87
CA ARG A 235 -5.89 -3.69 -18.04
C ARG A 235 -4.43 -4.14 -18.21
N LEU A 236 -4.24 -5.16 -19.03
CA LEU A 236 -2.91 -5.64 -19.38
C LEU A 236 -2.06 -4.51 -19.97
N LEU A 237 -0.82 -4.37 -19.49
CA LEU A 237 0.14 -3.35 -19.93
C LEU A 237 -0.34 -1.90 -19.71
N GLU A 238 -1.41 -1.70 -18.94
CA GLU A 238 -1.81 -0.35 -18.54
C GLU A 238 -0.81 0.25 -17.57
N ARG A 239 -0.24 -0.58 -16.69
CA ARG A 239 0.80 -0.19 -15.74
C ARG A 239 1.83 -1.28 -15.53
N VAL A 240 3.09 -0.85 -15.53
CA VAL A 240 4.20 -1.64 -15.03
C VAL A 240 4.82 -0.96 -13.81
N GLU A 241 5.39 -1.75 -12.93
CA GLU A 241 6.19 -1.29 -11.79
C GLU A 241 7.67 -1.51 -12.13
N CYS A 242 8.50 -0.48 -11.92
CA CYS A 242 9.94 -0.57 -12.07
C CYS A 242 10.62 -0.26 -10.73
N ASP A 243 11.46 -1.18 -10.27
CA ASP A 243 12.20 -1.02 -9.03
C ASP A 243 13.53 -1.79 -9.03
N ALA A 244 14.41 -1.43 -8.10
CA ALA A 244 15.71 -2.07 -7.92
C ALA A 244 15.82 -2.74 -6.55
N HIS A 245 16.21 -4.02 -6.56
CA HIS A 245 16.44 -4.79 -5.35
C HIS A 245 17.92 -5.12 -5.18
N LYS A 246 18.46 -4.83 -3.98
CA LYS A 246 19.84 -5.21 -3.64
C LYS A 246 19.86 -6.70 -3.28
N VAL A 247 20.64 -7.49 -4.00
CA VAL A 247 20.78 -8.93 -3.77
C VAL A 247 21.79 -9.20 -2.66
N ASP A 248 21.40 -10.03 -1.69
CA ASP A 248 22.20 -10.36 -0.51
C ASP A 248 23.16 -11.54 -0.78
N VAL A 249 24.07 -11.36 -1.74
CA VAL A 249 25.08 -12.35 -2.15
C VAL A 249 26.42 -11.67 -2.50
N ARG A 250 27.50 -12.44 -2.50
CA ARG A 250 28.83 -12.04 -2.99
C ARG A 250 29.22 -12.85 -4.21
N CYS A 251 29.88 -12.24 -5.17
CA CYS A 251 30.46 -12.93 -6.32
C CYS A 251 31.81 -12.33 -6.69
N VAL A 252 32.54 -13.00 -7.57
CA VAL A 252 33.83 -12.55 -8.09
C VAL A 252 33.76 -12.30 -9.60
N ILE A 253 34.59 -11.40 -10.10
CA ILE A 253 34.88 -11.24 -11.53
C ILE A 253 36.34 -11.60 -11.73
N ASN A 254 36.61 -12.47 -12.70
CA ASN A 254 37.96 -12.84 -13.09
C ASN A 254 38.47 -11.83 -14.11
N VAL A 255 39.38 -10.95 -13.68
CA VAL A 255 39.99 -9.93 -14.54
C VAL A 255 41.30 -10.46 -15.10
N PRO A 256 41.48 -10.52 -16.43
CA PRO A 256 42.71 -11.02 -17.02
C PRO A 256 43.88 -10.10 -16.64
N ASN A 257 45.00 -10.71 -16.25
CA ASN A 257 46.21 -9.98 -15.90
C ASN A 257 47.10 -9.81 -17.15
N PRO A 258 47.65 -8.61 -17.43
CA PRO A 258 48.62 -8.40 -18.51
C PRO A 258 49.84 -9.34 -18.46
N ALA A 259 50.23 -9.82 -17.29
CA ALA A 259 51.33 -10.79 -17.12
C ALA A 259 50.92 -12.26 -17.36
N GLY A 260 49.67 -12.51 -17.74
CA GLY A 260 49.08 -13.85 -17.86
C GLY A 260 48.26 -14.27 -16.63
N GLY A 261 47.28 -15.15 -16.84
CA GLY A 261 46.37 -15.63 -15.81
C GLY A 261 45.23 -14.65 -15.45
N TRP A 262 44.57 -14.91 -14.33
CA TRP A 262 43.38 -14.19 -13.87
C TRP A 262 43.54 -13.67 -12.45
N SER A 263 42.98 -12.50 -12.19
CA SER A 263 42.87 -11.91 -10.86
C SER A 263 41.40 -11.83 -10.44
N GLN A 264 41.06 -12.48 -9.32
CA GLN A 264 39.72 -12.41 -8.77
C GLN A 264 39.48 -11.04 -8.13
N ARG A 265 38.39 -10.39 -8.55
CA ARG A 265 37.91 -9.13 -7.96
C ARG A 265 36.54 -9.36 -7.33
N LEU A 266 36.44 -9.10 -6.04
CA LEU A 266 35.20 -9.27 -5.28
C LEU A 266 34.20 -8.16 -5.63
N VAL A 267 32.95 -8.54 -5.89
CA VAL A 267 31.82 -7.64 -6.10
C VAL A 267 31.02 -7.52 -4.79
N HIS A 268 30.97 -6.31 -4.25
CA HIS A 268 30.37 -6.06 -2.93
C HIS A 268 28.87 -5.76 -2.97
N ARG A 269 28.36 -5.18 -4.05
CA ARG A 269 26.98 -4.72 -4.13
C ARG A 269 26.39 -5.03 -5.49
N ILE A 270 25.31 -5.77 -5.48
CA ILE A 270 24.65 -6.30 -6.66
C ILE A 270 23.19 -5.90 -6.57
N TRP A 271 22.66 -5.36 -7.65
CA TRP A 271 21.29 -4.94 -7.77
C TRP A 271 20.63 -5.65 -8.95
N VAL A 272 19.36 -6.00 -8.79
CA VAL A 272 18.50 -6.45 -9.88
C VAL A 272 17.43 -5.38 -10.07
N ILE A 273 17.40 -4.79 -11.25
CA ILE A 273 16.38 -3.85 -11.69
C ILE A 273 15.33 -4.66 -12.43
N VAL A 274 14.07 -4.53 -12.06
CA VAL A 274 12.96 -5.34 -12.59
C VAL A 274 11.84 -4.44 -13.07
N ILE A 275 11.23 -4.81 -14.19
CA ILE A 275 9.98 -4.23 -14.70
C ILE A 275 8.91 -5.33 -14.67
N GLU A 276 7.90 -5.17 -13.83
CA GLU A 276 6.80 -6.12 -13.66
C GLU A 276 5.47 -5.52 -14.13
N GLU A 277 4.72 -6.26 -14.94
CA GLU A 277 3.36 -5.91 -15.36
C GLU A 277 2.36 -6.23 -14.25
N VAL A 278 1.53 -5.25 -13.90
CA VAL A 278 0.72 -5.28 -12.67
C VAL A 278 -0.47 -6.23 -12.77
N ALA A 279 -1.19 -6.26 -13.89
CA ALA A 279 -2.44 -7.02 -14.00
C ALA A 279 -2.22 -8.55 -14.03
N ALA A 280 -1.12 -8.98 -14.64
CA ALA A 280 -0.69 -10.37 -14.78
C ALA A 280 0.36 -10.78 -13.75
N ARG A 281 0.98 -9.83 -13.02
CA ARG A 281 2.13 -10.07 -12.12
C ARG A 281 3.30 -10.74 -12.84
N CYS A 282 3.50 -10.34 -14.09
CA CYS A 282 4.46 -10.95 -14.99
C CYS A 282 5.66 -10.03 -15.14
N VAL A 283 6.84 -10.53 -14.85
CA VAL A 283 8.08 -9.80 -15.10
C VAL A 283 8.28 -9.70 -16.60
N LEU A 284 8.43 -8.48 -17.11
CA LEU A 284 8.66 -8.20 -18.52
C LEU A 284 10.15 -8.23 -18.85
N GLY A 285 10.99 -7.71 -17.95
CA GLY A 285 12.44 -7.70 -18.13
C GLY A 285 13.19 -7.34 -16.86
N CYS A 286 14.47 -7.74 -16.82
CA CYS A 286 15.37 -7.40 -15.72
C CYS A 286 16.78 -7.03 -16.22
N ALA A 287 17.51 -6.28 -15.41
CA ALA A 287 18.94 -6.01 -15.60
C ALA A 287 19.70 -6.10 -14.27
N ILE A 288 20.98 -6.45 -14.34
CA ILE A 288 21.85 -6.58 -13.17
C ILE A 288 22.84 -5.41 -13.16
N SER A 289 23.05 -4.82 -11.99
CA SER A 289 24.05 -3.77 -11.77
C SER A 289 25.00 -4.14 -10.65
N ILE A 290 26.30 -4.06 -10.92
CA ILE A 290 27.38 -4.22 -9.93
C ILE A 290 27.86 -2.87 -9.35
N ARG A 291 27.13 -1.79 -9.66
CA ARG A 291 27.45 -0.44 -9.17
C ARG A 291 27.08 -0.30 -7.69
N LYS A 292 27.64 0.74 -7.06
CA LYS A 292 27.26 1.11 -5.68
C LYS A 292 25.75 1.38 -5.57
N GLU A 293 25.17 2.06 -6.54
CA GLU A 293 23.73 2.30 -6.66
C GLU A 293 23.34 2.13 -8.14
N PRO A 294 22.11 1.69 -8.45
CA PRO A 294 21.63 1.59 -9.83
C PRO A 294 21.72 2.94 -10.55
N SER A 295 22.20 2.92 -11.80
CA SER A 295 22.25 4.12 -12.64
C SER A 295 21.08 4.18 -13.63
N LYS A 296 20.93 5.32 -14.31
CA LYS A 296 19.92 5.48 -15.36
C LYS A 296 20.11 4.46 -16.50
N GLU A 297 21.36 4.12 -16.82
CA GLU A 297 21.69 3.11 -17.83
C GLU A 297 21.21 1.71 -17.41
N ASP A 298 21.25 1.39 -16.12
CA ASP A 298 20.74 0.10 -15.63
C ASP A 298 19.21 -0.01 -15.76
N VAL A 299 18.50 1.11 -15.55
CA VAL A 299 17.05 1.22 -15.79
C VAL A 299 16.72 1.07 -17.27
N LEU A 300 17.44 1.79 -18.14
CA LEU A 300 17.29 1.68 -19.59
C LEU A 300 17.60 0.27 -20.10
N ARG A 301 18.55 -0.42 -19.46
CA ARG A 301 18.86 -1.82 -19.78
C ARG A 301 17.72 -2.77 -19.39
N ALA A 302 17.12 -2.59 -18.22
CA ALA A 302 15.94 -3.37 -17.83
C ALA A 302 14.77 -3.12 -18.80
N MET A 303 14.57 -1.85 -19.21
CA MET A 303 13.57 -1.47 -20.21
C MET A 303 13.83 -2.12 -21.57
N ARG A 304 15.08 -2.08 -22.05
CA ARG A 304 15.46 -2.75 -23.29
C ARG A 304 15.21 -4.25 -23.21
N ASN A 305 15.58 -4.89 -22.10
CA ASN A 305 15.37 -6.33 -21.91
C ASN A 305 13.88 -6.68 -21.84
N ALA A 306 13.04 -5.77 -21.32
CA ALA A 306 11.59 -5.94 -21.30
C ALA A 306 10.94 -5.88 -22.71
N LEU A 307 11.58 -5.19 -23.65
CA LEU A 307 11.08 -4.99 -25.01
C LEU A 307 11.72 -5.96 -26.02
N ARG A 308 12.83 -6.62 -25.67
CA ARG A 308 13.49 -7.58 -26.56
C ARG A 308 12.94 -9.00 -26.41
N ARG A 309 13.24 -9.83 -27.40
CA ARG A 309 13.06 -11.27 -27.29
C ARG A 309 13.95 -11.79 -26.16
N TRP A 310 13.34 -12.50 -25.21
CA TRP A 310 14.08 -13.23 -24.19
C TRP A 310 14.53 -14.56 -24.76
N GLU A 311 15.77 -14.93 -24.45
CA GLU A 311 16.34 -16.23 -24.75
C GLU A 311 16.96 -16.79 -23.46
N PRO A 312 16.79 -18.08 -23.16
CA PRO A 312 17.44 -18.70 -22.01
C PRO A 312 18.95 -18.51 -22.10
N ARG A 313 19.58 -18.17 -20.97
CA ARG A 313 21.03 -18.08 -20.92
C ARG A 313 21.65 -19.47 -21.11
N ASN A 314 22.43 -19.64 -22.18
CA ASN A 314 23.14 -20.88 -22.51
C ASN A 314 24.50 -20.92 -21.82
N SER A 315 24.49 -21.16 -20.50
CA SER A 315 25.72 -21.26 -19.72
C SER A 315 25.94 -22.69 -19.22
N SER A 316 27.08 -23.25 -19.57
CA SER A 316 27.54 -24.55 -19.04
C SER A 316 27.88 -24.53 -17.55
N LEU A 317 27.80 -23.35 -16.91
CA LEU A 317 28.17 -23.15 -15.51
C LEU A 317 27.07 -23.61 -14.53
N VAL A 318 25.81 -23.64 -14.96
CA VAL A 318 24.67 -24.00 -14.09
C VAL A 318 24.21 -25.43 -14.40
N LYS A 319 24.86 -26.43 -13.80
CA LYS A 319 24.51 -27.85 -14.02
C LYS A 319 23.27 -28.31 -13.24
N ASP A 320 23.02 -27.73 -12.07
CA ASP A 320 22.03 -28.24 -11.10
C ASP A 320 20.77 -27.38 -10.95
N ARG A 321 20.63 -26.30 -11.72
CA ARG A 321 19.42 -25.47 -11.74
C ARG A 321 18.95 -25.30 -13.15
N THR A 322 17.73 -25.75 -13.40
CA THR A 322 17.12 -25.75 -14.72
C THR A 322 15.95 -24.78 -14.77
N TYR A 323 15.71 -24.29 -15.99
CA TYR A 323 14.46 -23.61 -16.30
C TYR A 323 13.31 -24.62 -16.14
N HIS A 324 12.26 -24.21 -15.43
CA HIS A 324 10.99 -24.92 -15.43
C HIS A 324 10.46 -25.01 -16.87
N PRO A 325 9.70 -26.05 -17.27
CA PRO A 325 9.17 -26.15 -18.64
C PRO A 325 8.40 -24.90 -19.09
N ASN A 326 7.64 -24.32 -18.17
CA ASN A 326 6.85 -23.10 -18.40
C ASN A 326 7.62 -21.80 -18.12
N ALA A 327 8.92 -21.86 -17.83
CA ALA A 327 9.71 -20.68 -17.53
C ALA A 327 9.86 -19.78 -18.75
N GLY A 328 9.94 -18.48 -18.52
CA GLY A 328 10.30 -17.51 -19.54
C GLY A 328 9.69 -16.14 -19.29
N TYR A 329 9.59 -15.38 -20.37
CA TYR A 329 9.03 -14.04 -20.41
C TYR A 329 7.93 -13.99 -21.47
N PRO A 330 7.08 -12.93 -21.49
CA PRO A 330 6.02 -12.82 -22.48
C PRO A 330 6.49 -13.03 -23.92
N SER A 331 7.68 -12.52 -24.27
CA SER A 331 8.27 -12.70 -25.60
C SER A 331 8.56 -14.15 -26.01
N LYS A 332 8.57 -15.12 -25.07
CA LYS A 332 8.64 -16.56 -25.35
C LYS A 332 7.27 -17.12 -25.79
N LEU A 333 6.17 -16.57 -25.27
CA LEU A 333 4.81 -17.09 -25.53
C LEU A 333 4.37 -16.87 -26.97
N ASP A 334 4.64 -15.67 -27.49
CA ASP A 334 4.26 -15.28 -28.83
C ASP A 334 5.24 -14.20 -29.34
N PRO A 335 5.77 -14.31 -30.58
CA PRO A 335 6.57 -13.25 -31.20
C PRO A 335 5.91 -11.87 -31.20
N HIS A 336 4.58 -11.79 -31.20
CA HIS A 336 3.82 -10.55 -31.14
C HIS A 336 4.06 -9.75 -29.85
N TYR A 337 4.48 -10.41 -28.76
CA TYR A 337 4.80 -9.73 -27.50
C TYR A 337 6.23 -9.17 -27.47
N VAL A 338 7.05 -9.42 -28.49
CA VAL A 338 8.33 -8.72 -28.64
C VAL A 338 8.05 -7.25 -28.91
N GLY A 339 8.65 -6.38 -28.10
CA GLY A 339 8.42 -4.94 -28.17
C GLY A 339 7.13 -4.47 -27.50
N ALA A 340 6.39 -5.33 -26.80
CA ALA A 340 5.12 -4.97 -26.17
C ALA A 340 5.26 -3.77 -25.20
N CYS A 341 4.62 -2.66 -25.56
CA CYS A 341 4.65 -1.42 -24.83
C CYS A 341 3.57 -1.36 -23.74
N TRP A 342 3.84 -0.56 -22.71
CA TRP A 342 2.90 -0.25 -21.64
C TRP A 342 2.53 1.23 -21.63
N ASN A 343 1.45 1.60 -20.94
CA ASN A 343 0.96 2.98 -20.92
C ASN A 343 1.56 3.81 -19.78
N THR A 344 1.81 3.19 -18.63
CA THR A 344 2.40 3.88 -17.48
C THR A 344 3.46 3.05 -16.78
N MET A 345 4.53 3.70 -16.31
CA MET A 345 5.57 3.06 -15.50
C MET A 345 5.63 3.72 -14.12
N SER A 346 5.36 2.95 -13.07
CA SER A 346 5.41 3.39 -11.67
C SER A 346 6.77 3.11 -11.04
N VAL A 347 7.37 4.10 -10.39
CA VAL A 347 8.71 4.02 -9.78
C VAL A 347 8.73 4.55 -8.34
N ASP A 348 9.71 4.11 -7.57
CA ASP A 348 9.95 4.47 -6.15
C ASP A 348 10.36 5.95 -5.94
N GLY A 349 10.71 6.63 -7.02
CA GLY A 349 11.20 8.01 -7.02
C GLY A 349 12.71 8.16 -6.84
N ALA A 350 13.51 7.09 -7.02
CA ALA A 350 14.96 7.18 -7.12
C ALA A 350 15.40 8.02 -8.33
N LEU A 351 16.51 8.76 -8.21
CA LEU A 351 16.98 9.68 -9.25
C LEU A 351 17.29 8.96 -10.58
N ALA A 352 17.77 7.71 -10.51
CA ALA A 352 18.01 6.89 -11.70
C ALA A 352 16.73 6.70 -12.53
N ASN A 353 15.60 6.47 -11.85
CA ASN A 353 14.30 6.22 -12.45
C ASN A 353 13.61 7.50 -12.95
N THR A 354 13.77 8.62 -12.24
CA THR A 354 13.02 9.86 -12.51
C THR A 354 13.76 10.89 -13.37
N CYS A 355 14.97 10.60 -13.82
CA CYS A 355 15.77 11.56 -14.58
C CYS A 355 15.17 11.89 -15.97
N LYS A 356 15.53 13.05 -16.51
CA LYS A 356 15.03 13.53 -17.82
C LYS A 356 15.29 12.53 -18.95
N THR A 357 16.46 11.89 -18.95
CA THR A 357 16.83 10.90 -19.98
C THR A 357 15.89 9.71 -19.97
N VAL A 358 15.64 9.11 -18.81
CA VAL A 358 14.71 7.97 -18.69
C VAL A 358 13.30 8.37 -19.07
N ARG A 359 12.80 9.53 -18.62
CA ARG A 359 11.48 10.06 -19.01
C ARG A 359 11.36 10.24 -20.53
N SER A 360 12.34 10.88 -21.15
CA SER A 360 12.32 11.16 -22.59
C SER A 360 12.35 9.88 -23.42
N ILE A 361 13.18 8.92 -23.03
CA ILE A 361 13.30 7.64 -23.73
C ILE A 361 12.05 6.79 -23.53
N LEU A 362 11.52 6.71 -22.31
CA LEU A 362 10.27 6.02 -22.01
C LEU A 362 9.13 6.57 -22.88
N LYS A 363 9.02 7.90 -22.99
CA LYS A 363 7.99 8.52 -23.82
C LYS A 363 8.24 8.33 -25.33
N GLY A 364 9.49 8.42 -25.78
CA GLY A 364 9.83 8.33 -27.20
C GLY A 364 9.76 6.90 -27.78
N VAL A 365 10.18 5.90 -27.00
CA VAL A 365 10.30 4.50 -27.47
C VAL A 365 9.07 3.67 -27.08
N VAL A 366 8.57 3.85 -25.86
CA VAL A 366 7.44 3.04 -25.33
C VAL A 366 6.11 3.78 -25.43
N ASP A 367 6.13 5.11 -25.60
CA ASP A 367 4.97 5.99 -25.44
C ASP A 367 4.24 5.72 -24.11
N ALA A 368 5.02 5.75 -23.01
CA ALA A 368 4.51 5.57 -21.66
C ALA A 368 4.78 6.79 -20.78
N ASP A 369 3.87 7.06 -19.86
CA ASP A 369 4.02 8.13 -18.87
C ASP A 369 4.65 7.59 -17.58
N LEU A 370 5.59 8.35 -16.99
CA LEU A 370 6.25 7.98 -15.75
C LEU A 370 5.48 8.49 -14.53
N ILE A 371 5.01 7.57 -13.69
CA ILE A 371 4.35 7.84 -12.41
C ILE A 371 5.40 7.75 -11.30
N SER A 372 5.64 8.86 -10.60
CA SER A 372 6.56 8.89 -9.48
C SER A 372 6.01 9.71 -8.31
N PRO A 373 6.57 9.56 -7.10
CA PRO A 373 6.15 10.33 -5.92
C PRO A 373 6.63 11.80 -5.95
N LEU A 374 7.17 12.28 -7.07
CA LEU A 374 7.53 13.68 -7.24
C LEU A 374 6.27 14.52 -7.48
N LYS A 375 6.16 15.66 -6.78
CA LYS A 375 4.99 16.55 -6.84
C LYS A 375 4.60 16.97 -8.27
N GLN A 376 5.57 17.14 -9.15
CA GLN A 376 5.37 17.53 -10.55
C GLN A 376 4.55 16.52 -11.36
N ASP A 377 4.48 15.27 -10.92
CA ASP A 377 3.75 14.21 -11.62
C ASP A 377 2.27 14.14 -11.19
N GLY A 378 1.85 14.98 -10.23
CA GLY A 378 0.47 15.05 -9.75
C GLY A 378 -0.09 13.72 -9.25
N SER A 379 0.78 12.76 -8.90
CA SER A 379 0.40 11.37 -8.71
C SER A 379 0.10 11.04 -7.24
N TYR A 380 -0.68 9.98 -7.04
CA TYR A 380 -0.96 9.41 -5.71
C TYR A 380 0.20 8.60 -5.14
N ALA A 381 1.29 8.40 -5.90
CA ALA A 381 2.45 7.63 -5.44
C ALA A 381 3.18 8.34 -4.30
N GLN A 382 3.60 7.58 -3.31
CA GLN A 382 4.27 8.01 -2.09
C GLN A 382 5.60 7.28 -1.93
N ARG A 383 6.64 8.04 -1.57
CA ARG A 383 7.94 7.44 -1.26
C ARG A 383 7.84 6.51 -0.05
N ARG A 384 8.36 5.29 -0.20
CA ARG A 384 8.49 4.27 0.86
C ARG A 384 7.16 3.80 1.44
N SER A 385 6.08 3.87 0.66
CA SER A 385 4.83 3.18 0.97
C SER A 385 4.92 1.75 0.44
N LEU A 386 4.81 0.76 1.34
CA LEU A 386 4.74 -0.66 0.97
C LEU A 386 3.45 -0.99 0.20
N ASP A 387 2.43 -0.16 0.38
CA ASP A 387 1.13 -0.37 -0.22
C ASP A 387 1.08 0.16 -1.66
N ASP A 388 2.02 0.99 -2.11
CA ASP A 388 1.91 1.61 -3.44
C ASP A 388 2.24 0.65 -4.58
N ARG A 389 3.26 -0.20 -4.40
CA ARG A 389 3.76 -1.16 -5.40
C ARG A 389 3.90 -2.57 -4.79
N PRO A 390 2.80 -3.17 -4.33
CA PRO A 390 2.83 -4.38 -3.52
C PRO A 390 3.24 -5.63 -4.31
N TYR A 391 3.08 -5.63 -5.64
CA TYR A 391 3.38 -6.79 -6.48
C TYR A 391 4.89 -6.94 -6.67
N ILE A 392 5.59 -5.87 -7.08
CA ILE A 392 7.04 -5.93 -7.24
C ILE A 392 7.76 -6.17 -5.90
N GLU A 393 7.24 -5.60 -4.80
CA GLU A 393 7.75 -5.87 -3.46
C GLU A 393 7.55 -7.33 -3.06
N THR A 394 6.42 -7.94 -3.42
CA THR A 394 6.17 -9.37 -3.18
C THR A 394 7.09 -10.23 -4.02
N PHE A 395 7.27 -9.91 -5.29
CA PHE A 395 8.20 -10.58 -6.20
C PHE A 395 9.63 -10.56 -5.64
N PHE A 396 10.13 -9.43 -5.14
CA PHE A 396 11.49 -9.34 -4.61
C PHE A 396 11.79 -10.28 -3.44
N ARG A 397 10.76 -10.81 -2.76
CA ARG A 397 10.94 -11.80 -1.68
C ARG A 397 11.51 -13.13 -2.18
N ILE A 398 11.55 -13.39 -3.49
CA ILE A 398 12.20 -14.59 -4.05
C ILE A 398 13.73 -14.54 -3.91
N PHE A 399 14.35 -13.36 -4.03
CA PHE A 399 15.81 -13.26 -4.06
C PHE A 399 16.45 -13.61 -2.71
N PRO A 400 16.04 -13.03 -1.56
CA PRO A 400 16.64 -13.39 -0.27
C PRO A 400 16.49 -14.88 0.04
N LYS A 401 15.33 -15.48 -0.28
CA LYS A 401 15.09 -16.91 -0.09
C LYS A 401 16.03 -17.79 -0.90
N ALA A 402 16.31 -17.40 -2.15
CA ALA A 402 17.23 -18.13 -3.02
C ALA A 402 18.69 -17.95 -2.59
N MET A 403 19.10 -16.72 -2.26
CA MET A 403 20.48 -16.40 -1.87
C MET A 403 20.86 -16.98 -0.51
N ALA A 404 19.93 -17.06 0.45
CA ALA A 404 20.19 -17.61 1.77
C ALA A 404 20.62 -19.10 1.76
N ARG A 405 20.35 -19.81 0.67
CA ARG A 405 20.77 -21.21 0.45
C ARG A 405 22.17 -21.34 -0.12
N LEU A 406 22.81 -20.24 -0.52
CA LEU A 406 24.14 -20.23 -1.09
C LEU A 406 25.18 -19.92 0.00
N SER A 407 26.32 -20.59 -0.03
CA SER A 407 27.48 -20.27 0.81
C SER A 407 27.93 -18.80 0.71
N PRO A 408 27.99 -18.17 -0.48
CA PRO A 408 28.28 -16.74 -0.60
C PRO A 408 27.10 -15.80 -0.28
N GLY A 409 25.98 -16.31 0.26
CA GLY A 409 24.83 -15.49 0.67
C GLY A 409 25.09 -14.73 1.97
N THR A 410 24.74 -13.44 2.03
CA THR A 410 24.99 -12.59 3.21
C THR A 410 23.87 -12.59 4.24
N GLY A 411 22.69 -13.10 3.89
CA GLY A 411 21.47 -12.97 4.69
C GLY A 411 20.83 -11.59 4.58
N ALA A 412 19.54 -11.50 4.90
CA ALA A 412 18.75 -10.27 4.76
C ALA A 412 19.02 -9.27 5.89
N ASN A 413 19.51 -9.76 7.05
CA ASN A 413 19.75 -8.96 8.24
C ASN A 413 21.18 -9.15 8.78
N PRO A 414 21.78 -8.12 9.43
CA PRO A 414 23.13 -8.23 10.01
C PRO A 414 23.31 -9.40 11.00
N LYS A 415 22.23 -9.81 11.69
CA LYS A 415 22.25 -10.94 12.61
C LYS A 415 22.41 -12.29 11.91
N GLU A 416 21.88 -12.43 10.69
CA GLU A 416 21.96 -13.66 9.87
C GLU A 416 23.38 -13.89 9.31
N ARG A 417 24.20 -12.83 9.27
CA ARG A 417 25.60 -12.90 8.86
C ARG A 417 26.53 -13.46 9.96
N ARG A 418 26.07 -13.54 11.21
CA ARG A 418 26.93 -13.88 12.35
C ARG A 418 27.50 -15.30 12.21
N GLY A 419 28.84 -15.40 12.14
CA GLY A 419 29.57 -16.67 12.01
C GLY A 419 29.75 -17.17 10.58
N ARG A 420 29.36 -16.39 9.56
CA ARG A 420 29.60 -16.70 8.14
C ARG A 420 30.63 -15.74 7.54
N ASP A 421 31.39 -16.23 6.57
CA ASP A 421 32.28 -15.44 5.70
C ASP A 421 31.86 -15.58 4.22
N PRO A 422 30.81 -14.84 3.78
CA PRO A 422 30.33 -14.89 2.40
C PRO A 422 31.37 -14.43 1.37
N GLU A 423 32.22 -13.49 1.74
CA GLU A 423 33.31 -13.00 0.91
C GLU A 423 34.37 -14.07 0.67
N GLY A 424 34.85 -14.72 1.73
CA GLY A 424 35.78 -15.85 1.63
C GLY A 424 35.17 -17.02 0.87
N ALA A 425 33.89 -17.33 1.08
CA ALA A 425 33.18 -18.38 0.36
C ALA A 425 33.08 -18.09 -1.15
N ALA A 426 32.79 -16.84 -1.55
CA ALA A 426 32.72 -16.45 -2.96
C ALA A 426 34.07 -16.59 -3.67
N VAL A 427 35.17 -16.20 -3.00
CA VAL A 427 36.54 -16.33 -3.52
C VAL A 427 36.95 -17.80 -3.62
N ALA A 428 36.79 -18.56 -2.53
CA ALA A 428 37.19 -19.97 -2.46
C ALA A 428 36.44 -20.86 -3.46
N SER A 429 35.16 -20.58 -3.71
CA SER A 429 34.34 -21.32 -4.68
C SER A 429 34.43 -20.76 -6.10
N ASN A 430 35.16 -19.66 -6.33
CA ASN A 430 35.14 -18.90 -7.58
C ASN A 430 33.70 -18.66 -8.06
N PHE A 431 32.83 -18.17 -7.17
CA PHE A 431 31.42 -17.89 -7.48
C PHE A 431 31.34 -16.68 -8.41
N GLN A 432 31.42 -16.93 -9.71
CA GLN A 432 31.54 -15.89 -10.73
C GLN A 432 30.26 -15.09 -10.92
N PHE A 433 30.41 -13.83 -11.35
CA PHE A 433 29.29 -12.96 -11.67
C PHE A 433 28.37 -13.56 -12.74
N GLU A 434 28.93 -14.17 -13.77
CA GLU A 434 28.18 -14.81 -14.86
C GLU A 434 27.26 -15.93 -14.33
N TYR A 435 27.74 -16.72 -13.37
CA TYR A 435 26.90 -17.74 -12.71
C TYR A 435 25.74 -17.11 -11.95
N LEU A 436 25.96 -15.96 -11.29
CA LEU A 436 24.88 -15.25 -10.62
C LEU A 436 23.87 -14.68 -11.63
N GLU A 437 24.32 -14.20 -12.79
CA GLU A 437 23.42 -13.75 -13.86
C GLU A 437 22.51 -14.89 -14.34
N ASP A 438 23.07 -16.08 -14.58
CA ASP A 438 22.31 -17.26 -14.98
C ASP A 438 21.31 -17.67 -13.90
N LEU A 439 21.74 -17.68 -12.63
CA LEU A 439 20.88 -18.01 -11.50
C LEU A 439 19.70 -17.04 -11.38
N LEU A 440 19.95 -15.75 -11.54
CA LEU A 440 18.90 -14.73 -11.45
C LEU A 440 17.93 -14.85 -12.63
N ASP A 441 18.42 -15.08 -13.86
CA ASP A 441 17.54 -15.29 -15.01
C ASP A 441 16.63 -16.50 -14.81
N ILE A 442 17.17 -17.64 -14.34
CA ILE A 442 16.39 -18.84 -14.01
C ILE A 442 15.34 -18.53 -12.94
N LEU A 443 15.70 -17.81 -11.87
CA LEU A 443 14.75 -17.46 -10.80
C LEU A 443 13.57 -16.63 -11.32
N VAL A 444 13.85 -15.62 -12.15
CA VAL A 444 12.82 -14.73 -12.70
C VAL A 444 11.98 -15.44 -13.76
N ALA A 445 12.61 -16.17 -14.68
CA ALA A 445 11.91 -16.95 -15.70
C ALA A 445 11.00 -18.01 -15.05
N ASN A 446 11.47 -18.68 -13.99
CA ASN A 446 10.67 -19.66 -13.24
C ASN A 446 9.53 -19.00 -12.47
N TYR A 447 9.71 -17.81 -11.89
CA TYR A 447 8.63 -17.05 -11.25
C TYR A 447 7.47 -16.83 -12.22
N ASN A 448 7.77 -16.36 -13.43
CA ASN A 448 6.80 -16.15 -14.49
C ASN A 448 6.08 -17.44 -14.93
N GLY A 449 6.76 -18.59 -14.82
CA GLY A 449 6.22 -19.92 -15.13
C GLY A 449 5.61 -20.68 -13.96
N THR A 450 5.48 -20.07 -12.76
CA THR A 450 4.99 -20.73 -11.54
C THR A 450 3.59 -20.23 -11.15
N PRO A 451 2.63 -21.13 -10.84
CA PRO A 451 1.28 -20.73 -10.45
C PRO A 451 1.20 -19.85 -9.20
N HIS A 452 0.39 -18.78 -9.26
CA HIS A 452 0.10 -17.91 -8.12
C HIS A 452 -1.35 -18.06 -7.66
N SER A 453 -1.56 -18.33 -6.36
CA SER A 453 -2.91 -18.46 -5.78
C SER A 453 -3.75 -17.19 -5.97
N SER A 454 -3.10 -16.03 -5.91
CA SER A 454 -3.71 -14.72 -6.11
C SER A 454 -4.10 -14.43 -7.57
N LEU A 455 -3.75 -15.31 -8.53
CA LEU A 455 -4.18 -15.28 -9.93
C LEU A 455 -5.16 -16.43 -10.25
N GLY A 456 -5.79 -17.02 -9.23
CA GLY A 456 -6.62 -18.20 -9.43
C GLY A 456 -5.81 -19.41 -9.90
N TYR A 457 -4.57 -19.54 -9.42
CA TYR A 457 -3.62 -20.60 -9.77
C TYR A 457 -3.15 -20.62 -11.23
N ARG A 458 -3.33 -19.53 -11.98
CA ARG A 458 -2.57 -19.30 -13.21
C ARG A 458 -1.14 -18.90 -12.90
N THR A 459 -0.21 -19.27 -13.76
CA THR A 459 1.12 -18.64 -13.82
C THR A 459 0.98 -17.19 -14.32
N PRO A 460 1.92 -16.30 -13.99
CA PRO A 460 1.97 -14.96 -14.59
C PRO A 460 1.91 -14.96 -16.13
N LEU A 461 2.60 -15.90 -16.78
CA LEU A 461 2.59 -16.04 -18.24
C LEU A 461 1.20 -16.45 -18.79
N GLU A 462 0.53 -17.40 -18.14
CA GLU A 462 -0.82 -17.81 -18.52
C GLU A 462 -1.83 -16.67 -18.29
N GLN A 463 -1.68 -15.91 -17.21
CA GLN A 463 -2.52 -14.75 -16.95
C GLN A 463 -2.27 -13.64 -17.99
N PHE A 464 -1.02 -13.39 -18.35
CA PHE A 464 -0.65 -12.45 -19.41
C PHE A 464 -1.33 -12.84 -20.73
N ALA A 465 -1.18 -14.11 -21.16
CA ALA A 465 -1.80 -14.61 -22.38
C ALA A 465 -3.34 -14.58 -22.32
N PHE A 466 -3.93 -14.89 -21.16
CA PHE A 466 -5.38 -14.81 -20.97
C PHE A 466 -5.90 -13.39 -21.14
N LEU A 467 -5.24 -12.39 -20.54
CA LEU A 467 -5.64 -11.00 -20.67
C LEU A 467 -5.40 -10.47 -22.09
N ALA A 468 -4.27 -10.84 -22.71
CA ALA A 468 -3.94 -10.45 -24.08
C ALA A 468 -5.00 -10.94 -25.08
N ARG A 469 -5.49 -12.18 -24.92
CA ARG A 469 -6.56 -12.73 -25.77
C ARG A 469 -7.91 -12.04 -25.63
N ARG A 470 -8.18 -11.39 -24.49
CA ARG A 470 -9.44 -10.64 -24.29
C ARG A 470 -9.42 -9.29 -25.01
N GLU A 471 -8.24 -8.70 -25.21
CA GLU A 471 -8.08 -7.38 -25.83
C GLU A 471 -6.88 -7.34 -26.80
N PRO A 472 -6.85 -8.17 -27.86
CA PRO A 472 -5.66 -8.38 -28.69
C PRO A 472 -5.20 -7.12 -29.44
N GLY A 473 -6.11 -6.19 -29.73
CA GLY A 473 -5.82 -4.95 -30.46
C GLY A 473 -5.18 -3.83 -29.64
N LEU A 474 -4.93 -4.03 -28.34
CA LEU A 474 -4.42 -2.97 -27.45
C LEU A 474 -2.90 -3.02 -27.20
N ILE A 475 -2.23 -4.11 -27.58
CA ILE A 475 -0.80 -4.25 -27.35
C ILE A 475 -0.04 -3.49 -28.45
N ARG A 476 0.46 -2.32 -28.08
CA ARG A 476 1.36 -1.53 -28.94
C ARG A 476 2.74 -2.17 -28.94
N THR A 477 3.49 -2.02 -30.03
CA THR A 477 4.87 -2.53 -30.14
C THR A 477 5.84 -1.40 -30.44
N ALA A 478 6.96 -1.34 -29.73
CA ALA A 478 8.05 -0.41 -30.00
C ALA A 478 8.81 -0.77 -31.28
N ASP A 479 9.40 0.24 -31.94
CA ASP A 479 10.31 0.01 -33.07
C ASP A 479 11.55 -0.79 -32.61
N PRO A 480 11.85 -1.96 -33.21
CA PRO A 480 12.99 -2.77 -32.79
C PRO A 480 14.34 -2.07 -32.91
N GLY A 481 14.49 -1.16 -33.87
CA GLY A 481 15.70 -0.35 -34.03
C GLY A 481 15.88 0.63 -32.88
N GLU A 482 14.83 1.36 -32.49
CA GLU A 482 14.86 2.27 -31.34
C GLU A 482 15.12 1.53 -30.03
N VAL A 483 14.49 0.36 -29.83
CA VAL A 483 14.75 -0.52 -28.68
C VAL A 483 16.22 -0.94 -28.64
N SER A 484 16.79 -1.34 -29.77
CA SER A 484 18.20 -1.76 -29.83
C SER A 484 19.13 -0.60 -29.47
N ARG A 485 18.80 0.62 -29.90
CA ARG A 485 19.57 1.85 -29.67
C ARG A 485 19.36 2.52 -28.31
N LEU A 486 18.53 1.96 -27.42
CA LEU A 486 18.20 2.52 -26.09
C LEU A 486 19.42 2.90 -25.24
N LEU A 487 20.52 2.16 -25.39
CA LEU A 487 21.78 2.34 -24.64
C LEU A 487 22.94 2.86 -25.51
N SER A 488 22.69 3.10 -26.80
CA SER A 488 23.69 3.56 -27.76
C SER A 488 24.09 4.99 -27.46
N THR A 489 25.18 5.14 -26.70
CA THR A 489 25.77 6.46 -26.45
C THR A 489 26.48 6.94 -27.71
N ARG A 490 25.95 8.00 -28.32
CA ARG A 490 26.56 8.66 -29.48
C ARG A 490 27.63 9.64 -29.03
N LYS A 491 28.79 9.60 -29.68
CA LYS A 491 29.88 10.56 -29.48
C LYS A 491 30.34 11.06 -30.85
N LYS A 492 30.47 12.38 -30.97
CA LYS A 492 31.18 12.97 -32.10
C LYS A 492 32.66 12.67 -31.99
N CYS A 493 33.18 11.94 -32.97
CA CYS A 493 34.58 11.60 -33.08
C CYS A 493 35.15 12.19 -34.36
N ARG A 494 36.38 12.70 -34.27
CA ARG A 494 37.10 13.18 -35.44
C ARG A 494 37.70 12.00 -36.20
N VAL A 495 37.56 11.99 -37.52
CA VAL A 495 38.25 11.02 -38.39
C VAL A 495 39.70 11.44 -38.51
N LEU A 496 40.60 10.59 -38.00
CA LEU A 496 42.04 10.83 -38.00
C LEU A 496 42.66 10.08 -39.17
N ALA A 497 43.38 10.81 -40.02
CA ALA A 497 44.09 10.26 -41.17
C ALA A 497 45.57 10.69 -41.15
N ALA A 498 46.47 9.76 -41.42
CA ALA A 498 47.87 10.11 -41.72
C ALA A 498 47.96 10.92 -43.02
N LYS A 499 49.00 11.76 -43.18
CA LYS A 499 49.22 12.55 -44.43
C LYS A 499 49.26 11.67 -45.69
N SER A 500 49.71 10.42 -45.57
CA SER A 500 49.73 9.41 -46.64
C SER A 500 48.37 8.77 -46.93
N GLY A 501 47.35 8.97 -46.09
CA GLY A 501 46.05 8.30 -46.18
C GLY A 501 46.02 6.83 -45.78
N THR A 502 47.16 6.26 -45.35
CA THR A 502 47.29 4.82 -45.06
C THR A 502 46.76 4.38 -43.70
N LYS A 503 46.65 5.30 -42.72
CA LYS A 503 46.08 5.03 -41.40
C LYS A 503 44.90 5.97 -41.16
N VAL A 504 43.68 5.46 -41.38
CA VAL A 504 42.42 6.19 -41.16
C VAL A 504 41.62 5.48 -40.07
N HIS A 505 41.30 6.20 -39.00
CA HIS A 505 40.58 5.66 -37.85
C HIS A 505 39.78 6.74 -37.12
N VAL A 506 38.88 6.29 -36.23
CA VAL A 506 38.25 7.13 -35.20
C VAL A 506 38.64 6.59 -33.83
N ASN A 507 38.91 7.50 -32.89
CA ASN A 507 39.10 7.14 -31.50
C ASN A 507 37.76 7.26 -30.77
N PHE A 508 37.24 6.14 -30.31
CA PHE A 508 35.98 6.08 -29.57
C PHE A 508 36.22 5.42 -28.21
N TYR A 509 36.01 6.21 -27.15
CA TYR A 509 36.49 5.91 -25.79
C TYR A 509 37.98 5.51 -25.77
N ASN A 510 38.29 4.30 -25.32
CA ASN A 510 39.66 3.82 -25.10
C ASN A 510 40.13 2.90 -26.24
N ALA A 511 39.48 2.94 -27.41
CA ALA A 511 39.79 2.07 -28.55
C ALA A 511 39.86 2.84 -29.89
N GLU A 512 40.71 2.34 -30.77
CA GLU A 512 40.88 2.79 -32.16
C GLU A 512 40.01 1.90 -33.06
N TYR A 513 39.16 2.52 -33.88
CA TYR A 513 38.30 1.83 -34.85
C TYR A 513 38.64 2.27 -36.27
N SER A 514 38.78 1.32 -37.18
CA SER A 514 39.02 1.58 -38.60
C SER A 514 38.12 0.70 -39.45
N ALA A 515 37.80 1.15 -40.66
CA ALA A 515 37.01 0.40 -41.62
C ALA A 515 37.48 0.72 -43.04
N GLU A 516 37.34 -0.24 -43.96
CA GLU A 516 37.82 -0.07 -45.33
C GLU A 516 37.08 1.04 -46.07
N TRP A 517 35.76 1.14 -45.88
CA TRP A 517 34.97 2.22 -46.46
C TRP A 517 35.40 3.60 -45.92
N LEU A 518 35.79 3.69 -44.64
CA LEU A 518 36.23 4.94 -44.03
C LEU A 518 37.55 5.42 -44.66
N LYS A 519 38.44 4.50 -45.04
CA LYS A 519 39.69 4.82 -45.76
C LYS A 519 39.42 5.39 -47.17
N SER A 520 38.33 4.95 -47.81
CA SER A 520 37.95 5.43 -49.15
C SER A 520 37.32 6.83 -49.15
N ARG A 521 36.81 7.30 -47.99
CA ARG A 521 36.12 8.59 -47.83
C ARG A 521 37.07 9.71 -47.40
N ARG A 522 37.92 10.15 -48.33
CA ARG A 522 38.88 11.25 -48.10
C ARG A 522 38.21 12.57 -47.72
N ASP A 523 36.98 12.78 -48.16
CA ASP A 523 36.12 13.92 -47.81
C ASP A 523 35.80 13.98 -46.31
N LEU A 524 35.86 12.85 -45.59
CA LEU A 524 35.64 12.81 -44.15
C LEU A 524 36.92 13.03 -43.34
N PHE A 525 38.10 13.15 -43.97
CA PHE A 525 39.36 13.24 -43.23
C PHE A 525 39.46 14.55 -42.46
N GLY A 526 39.60 14.47 -41.15
CA GLY A 526 39.61 15.62 -40.25
C GLY A 526 38.22 16.11 -39.86
N GLU A 527 37.15 15.61 -40.49
CA GLU A 527 35.76 15.90 -40.15
C GLU A 527 35.29 15.11 -38.92
N HIS A 528 34.13 15.50 -38.39
CA HIS A 528 33.51 14.83 -37.26
C HIS A 528 32.35 13.95 -37.72
N VAL A 529 32.33 12.73 -37.21
CA VAL A 529 31.27 11.74 -37.44
C VAL A 529 30.68 11.30 -36.11
N ASP A 530 29.41 10.94 -36.09
CA ASP A 530 28.76 10.38 -34.92
C ASP A 530 29.04 8.89 -34.82
N VAL A 531 29.67 8.47 -33.73
CA VAL A 531 30.06 7.07 -33.47
C VAL A 531 29.29 6.55 -32.27
N TYR A 532 28.77 5.33 -32.36
CA TYR A 532 28.05 4.68 -31.27
C TYR A 532 28.18 3.15 -31.31
N LEU A 533 27.91 2.53 -30.17
CA LEU A 533 27.78 1.07 -30.05
C LEU A 533 26.36 0.66 -30.40
N GLU A 534 26.20 -0.28 -31.34
CA GLU A 534 24.91 -0.93 -31.58
C GLU A 534 24.53 -1.89 -30.45
N ASP A 535 25.53 -2.58 -29.88
CA ASP A 535 25.38 -3.40 -28.69
C ASP A 535 26.33 -2.89 -27.59
N ASP A 536 25.79 -2.54 -26.42
CA ASP A 536 26.59 -2.06 -25.28
C ASP A 536 27.41 -3.19 -24.62
N TYR A 537 27.16 -4.45 -24.99
CA TYR A 537 27.96 -5.60 -24.58
C TYR A 537 29.06 -5.99 -25.59
N ASP A 538 29.02 -5.46 -26.81
CA ASP A 538 30.01 -5.77 -27.84
C ASP A 538 30.71 -4.52 -28.36
N ALA A 539 31.79 -4.14 -27.67
CA ALA A 539 32.64 -3.02 -28.07
C ALA A 539 33.61 -3.35 -29.23
N ARG A 540 33.53 -4.53 -29.85
CA ARG A 540 34.40 -4.86 -31.00
C ARG A 540 33.98 -4.10 -32.25
N PHE A 541 32.70 -3.73 -32.35
CA PHE A 541 32.14 -3.04 -33.50
C PHE A 541 31.49 -1.73 -33.08
N VAL A 542 31.64 -0.69 -33.90
CA VAL A 542 30.95 0.59 -33.74
C VAL A 542 30.30 0.98 -35.06
N THR A 543 29.18 1.68 -34.96
CA THR A 543 28.50 2.25 -36.11
C THR A 543 28.84 3.72 -36.22
N VAL A 544 29.14 4.13 -37.45
CA VAL A 544 29.50 5.50 -37.80
C VAL A 544 28.39 6.08 -38.66
N SER A 545 27.83 7.20 -38.23
CA SER A 545 26.90 8.03 -38.98
C SER A 545 27.63 9.31 -39.36
N HIS A 546 27.56 9.71 -40.64
CA HIS A 546 28.16 10.93 -41.15
C HIS A 546 27.10 11.84 -41.75
#